data_AF-A0A7X6FRM1-F1
#
_entry.id   AF-A0A7X6FRM1-F1
#
_cell.length_a   1.000
_cell.length_b   1.000
_cell.length_c   1.000
_cell.angle_alpha   90.00
_cell.angle_beta   90.00
_cell.angle_gamma   90.00
#
_symmetry.space_group_name_H-M   'P 1'
#
loop_
_entity.id
_entity.type
_entity.pdbx_description
1 polymer ?
#
loop_
_entity_poly.entity_id
_entity_poly.type
_entity_poly.pdbx_seq_one_letter_code
_entity_poly.pdbx_strand_id
1 'polypeptide(L)' 'MRAMGDGKPGNPVILPKSLFETIARLEGDVGARQIIETSNLPIVYVEIGEAALLDVDTPGQYAPQAER' A
#
# COMPACT_ATOMS: atom_id res chain seq x y z
N MET A 1 8.82 -1.82 2.79
CA MET A 1 8.41 -0.45 3.23
C MET A 1 6.92 -0.31 3.05
N ARG A 2 6.24 0.40 3.93
CA ARG A 2 4.82 0.69 3.85
C ARG A 2 4.56 2.17 4.15
N ALA A 3 3.76 2.83 3.32
CA ALA A 3 3.32 4.19 3.59
C ALA A 3 2.40 4.25 4.82
N MET A 4 2.37 5.41 5.47
CA MET A 4 1.51 5.72 6.60
C MET A 4 0.96 7.15 6.45
N GLY A 5 -0.28 7.33 6.86
CA GLY A 5 -0.98 8.61 6.92
C GLY A 5 -1.70 8.71 8.25
N ASP A 6 -1.43 9.73 9.05
CA ASP A 6 -2.07 9.93 10.36
C ASP A 6 -2.01 8.68 11.28
N GLY A 7 -0.87 7.99 11.28
CA GLY A 7 -0.67 6.76 12.05
C GLY A 7 -1.43 5.53 11.51
N LYS A 8 -2.11 5.65 10.36
CA LYS A 8 -2.81 4.55 9.69
C LYS A 8 -1.97 4.03 8.53
N PRO A 9 -1.73 2.71 8.45
CA PRO A 9 -1.01 2.13 7.33
C PRO A 9 -1.78 2.30 6.02
N GLY A 10 -1.08 2.66 4.94
CA GLY A 10 -1.65 2.99 3.65
C GLY A 10 -0.81 2.49 2.46
N ASN A 11 -1.17 2.97 1.27
CA ASN A 11 -0.45 2.75 0.01
C ASN A 11 0.43 3.96 -0.31
N PRO A 12 1.56 3.82 -1.04
CA PRO A 12 2.07 2.60 -1.65
C PRO A 12 2.78 1.65 -0.66
N VAL A 13 2.90 0.38 -1.07
CA VAL A 13 3.70 -0.65 -0.41
C VAL A 13 4.84 -1.08 -1.33
N ILE A 14 6.06 -1.17 -0.80
CA ILE A 14 7.23 -1.70 -1.50
C ILE A 14 7.64 -3.01 -0.84
N LEU A 15 7.59 -4.11 -1.61
CA LEU A 15 7.94 -5.45 -1.18
C LEU A 15 9.31 -5.86 -1.75
N PRO A 16 10.18 -6.53 -0.97
CA PRO A 16 11.44 -7.06 -1.49
C PRO A 16 11.20 -8.19 -2.49
N LYS A 17 12.15 -8.37 -3.42
CA LYS A 17 12.11 -9.42 -4.46
C LYS A 17 11.95 -10.84 -3.89
N SER A 18 12.39 -11.10 -2.66
CA SER A 18 12.22 -12.40 -2.00
C SER A 18 10.76 -12.81 -1.81
N LEU A 19 9.81 -11.86 -1.84
CA LEU A 19 8.38 -12.13 -1.73
C LEU A 19 7.68 -12.32 -3.08
N PHE A 20 8.39 -12.25 -4.20
CA PHE A 20 7.79 -12.29 -5.53
C PHE A 20 6.97 -13.56 -5.78
N GLU A 21 7.52 -14.70 -5.37
CA GLU A 21 6.85 -16.00 -5.44
C GLU A 21 5.59 -16.08 -4.57
N THR A 22 5.58 -15.40 -3.41
CA THR A 22 4.41 -15.31 -2.54
C THR A 22 3.32 -14.43 -3.17
N ILE A 23 3.72 -13.31 -3.79
CA ILE A 23 2.81 -12.40 -4.51
C ILE A 23 2.18 -13.14 -5.71
N ALA A 24 2.98 -13.88 -6.47
CA ALA A 24 2.51 -14.62 -7.65
C ALA A 24 1.48 -15.71 -7.34
N ARG A 25 1.39 -16.14 -6.08
CA ARG A 25 0.42 -17.14 -5.59
C ARG A 25 -0.83 -16.52 -4.97
N LEU A 26 -0.94 -15.20 -4.90
CA LEU A 26 -2.16 -14.54 -4.45
C LEU A 26 -3.27 -14.72 -5.48
N GLU A 27 -4.47 -15.01 -5.00
CA GLU A 27 -5.67 -15.14 -5.83
C GLU A 27 -6.74 -14.14 -5.36
N GLY A 28 -7.52 -13.62 -6.31
CA GLY A 28 -8.55 -12.62 -6.05
C GLY A 28 -7.98 -11.26 -5.64
N ASP A 29 -8.77 -10.46 -4.91
CA ASP A 29 -8.42 -9.12 -4.45
C ASP A 29 -7.65 -9.14 -3.12
N VAL A 30 -6.81 -10.16 -2.93
CA VAL A 30 -5.96 -10.27 -1.75
C VAL A 30 -4.69 -9.45 -2.01
N GLY A 31 -4.72 -8.18 -1.60
CA GLY A 31 -3.59 -7.28 -1.76
C GLY A 31 -2.36 -7.61 -0.90
N ALA A 32 -1.36 -6.73 -0.96
CA ALA A 32 -0.10 -6.86 -0.21
C ALA A 32 -0.25 -6.96 1.32
N ARG A 33 -1.43 -6.59 1.87
CA ARG A 33 -1.71 -6.60 3.31
C ARG A 33 -1.42 -7.94 3.96
N GLN A 34 -1.95 -9.03 3.41
CA GLN A 34 -1.77 -10.37 3.98
C GLN A 34 -0.30 -10.80 3.93
N ILE A 35 0.40 -10.47 2.84
CA ILE A 35 1.84 -10.76 2.71
C ILE A 35 2.64 -10.01 3.78
N ILE A 36 2.34 -8.73 4.01
CA ILE A 36 3.02 -7.93 5.04
C ILE A 36 2.82 -8.56 6.42
N GLU A 37 1.59 -8.91 6.76
CA GLU A 37 1.22 -9.51 8.06
C GLU A 37 1.84 -10.90 8.28
N THR A 38 2.08 -11.68 7.22
CA THR A 38 2.57 -13.07 7.30
C THR A 38 4.07 -13.23 7.02
N SER A 39 4.72 -12.23 6.41
CA SER A 39 6.10 -12.35 5.95
C SER A 39 7.14 -12.42 7.07
N ASN A 40 6.81 -11.98 8.29
CA ASN A 40 7.76 -11.77 9.40
C ASN A 40 9.00 -10.93 9.04
N LEU A 41 8.96 -10.21 7.91
CA LEU A 41 10.03 -9.32 7.51
C LEU A 41 9.91 -7.99 8.27
N PRO A 42 11.03 -7.32 8.56
CA PRO A 42 10.99 -6.00 9.16
C PRO A 42 10.24 -5.02 8.26
N ILE A 43 9.29 -4.29 8.85
CA ILE A 43 8.49 -3.28 8.15
C ILE A 43 9.01 -1.90 8.53
N VAL A 44 9.41 -1.14 7.53
CA VAL A 44 9.68 0.30 7.67
C VAL A 44 8.43 1.07 7.28
N TYR A 45 7.86 1.79 8.25
CA TYR A 45 6.75 2.73 8.03
C TYR A 45 7.29 4.09 7.62
N VAL A 46 6.66 4.71 6.61
CA VAL A 46 7.04 6.02 6.09
C VAL A 46 5.80 6.91 6.05
N GLU A 47 5.81 7.95 6.88
CA GLU A 47 4.73 8.93 6.95
C GLU A 47 4.76 9.85 5.72
N ILE A 48 3.66 9.85 4.95
CA ILE A 48 3.49 10.70 3.76
C ILE A 48 2.17 11.48 3.80
N GLY A 49 1.45 11.47 4.93
CA GLY A 49 0.19 12.18 5.13
C GLY A 49 -0.99 11.53 4.41
N GLU A 50 -2.03 12.31 4.11
CA GLU A 50 -3.27 11.82 3.49
C GLU A 50 -3.06 11.10 2.15
N ALA A 51 -1.98 11.40 1.44
CA ALA A 51 -1.60 10.69 0.22
C ALA A 51 -1.44 9.17 0.45
N ALA A 52 -1.12 8.74 1.68
CA ALA A 52 -1.04 7.33 2.02
C ALA A 52 -2.42 6.64 2.05
N LEU A 53 -3.46 7.41 2.35
CA LEU A 53 -4.81 6.93 2.65
C LEU A 53 -5.78 7.12 1.49
N LEU A 54 -5.38 7.89 0.48
CA LEU A 54 -6.17 8.15 -0.70
C LEU A 54 -6.17 6.92 -1.61
N ASP A 55 -7.34 6.31 -1.77
CA ASP A 55 -7.61 5.28 -2.76
C ASP A 55 -8.63 5.78 -3.78
N VAL A 56 -8.42 5.47 -5.06
CA VAL A 56 -9.20 6.04 -6.16
C VAL A 56 -9.73 4.92 -7.06
N ASP A 57 -10.73 4.20 -6.55
CA ASP A 57 -11.31 3.03 -7.23
C ASP A 57 -12.45 3.38 -8.18
N THR A 58 -13.15 4.48 -7.92
CA THR A 58 -14.34 4.88 -8.67
C THR A 58 -14.14 6.23 -9.36
N PRO A 59 -14.78 6.45 -10.54
CA PRO A 59 -14.67 7.71 -11.27
C PRO A 59 -15.08 8.96 -10.46
N GLY A 60 -15.90 8.80 -9.42
CA GLY A 60 -16.30 9.89 -8.53
C GLY A 60 -15.25 10.32 -7.51
N GLN A 61 -14.16 9.56 -7.33
CA GLN A 61 -13.09 9.87 -6.37
C GLN A 61 -11.97 10.74 -6.98
N TYR A 62 -12.00 11.00 -8.28
CA TYR A 62 -11.09 11.92 -8.94
C TYR A 62 -11.58 13.36 -8.76
N ALA A 63 -10.93 14.14 -7.89
CA ALA A 63 -10.97 15.59 -7.96
C ALA A 63 -9.74 16.07 -8.75
N PRO A 64 -9.84 17.13 -9.60
CA PRO A 64 -8.67 17.71 -10.23
C PRO A 64 -7.71 18.17 -9.13
N GLN A 65 -6.55 17.54 -9.06
CA GLN A 65 -5.46 18.02 -8.20
C GLN A 65 -4.95 19.30 -8.88
N ALA A 66 -5.29 20.46 -8.32
CA ALA A 66 -4.76 21.72 -8.82
C ALA A 66 -3.23 21.65 -8.75
N GLU A 67 -2.60 21.69 -9.92
CA GLU A 67 -1.15 21.77 -10.08
C GLU A 67 -0.62 22.93 -9.21
N ARG A 68 0.36 22.64 -8.37
CA ARG A 68 1.22 23.66 -7.76
C ARG A 68 2.38 23.94 -8.68
#